data_AF-A0A2S9G2C9-F1
#
_entry.id   AF-A0A2S9G2C9-F1
#
_cell.length_a   1.000
_cell.length_b   1.000
_cell.length_c   1.000
_cell.angle_alpha   90.00
_cell.angle_beta   90.00
_cell.angle_gamma   90.00
#
_symmetry.space_group_name_H-M   'P 1'
#
loop_
_entity.id
_entity.type
_entity.pdbx_description
1 polymer ?
#
loop_
_entity_poly.entity_id
_entity_poly.type
_entity_poly.pdbx_seq_one_letter_code
_entity_poly.pdbx_strand_id
1 'polypeptide(L)'
;LDAVVDAVLAGFADGEKAASADGRPITVRCLVTAMRHAARSREIAELAIRFRDKGVVGFDIAGAEAGYPPSRHLDAFEYMRSNNA
;
A
#
# COMPACT_ATOMS: atom_id res chain seq x y z
N LEU A 1 7.00 3.52 -9.75
CA LEU A 1 6.41 3.33 -8.41
C LEU A 1 7.17 2.29 -7.63
N ASP A 2 7.57 1.18 -8.27
CA ASP A 2 8.31 0.08 -7.66
C ASP A 2 9.54 0.53 -6.84
N ALA A 3 10.44 1.34 -7.41
CA ALA A 3 11.62 1.85 -6.68
C ALA A 3 11.27 2.65 -5.41
N VAL A 4 10.11 3.32 -5.37
CA VAL A 4 9.64 4.04 -4.19
C VAL A 4 9.19 3.05 -3.12
N VAL A 5 8.44 2.01 -3.50
CA VAL A 5 8.00 0.97 -2.56
C VAL A 5 9.20 0.19 -2.01
N ASP A 6 10.17 -0.18 -2.85
CA ASP A 6 11.41 -0.83 -2.40
C ASP A 6 12.15 0.03 -1.37
N ALA A 7 12.30 1.33 -1.63
CA ALA A 7 12.96 2.24 -0.70
C ALA A 7 12.21 2.37 0.64
N VAL A 8 10.88 2.44 0.61
CA VAL A 8 10.04 2.49 1.82
C VAL A 8 10.15 1.20 2.62
N LEU A 9 10.07 0.03 1.96
CA LEU A 9 10.19 -1.27 2.63
C LEU A 9 11.58 -1.49 3.22
N ALA A 10 12.64 -1.02 2.55
CA ALA A 10 13.99 -1.01 3.11
C ALA A 10 14.06 -0.17 4.40
N GLY A 11 13.47 1.04 4.39
CA GLY A 11 13.37 1.87 5.57
C GLY A 11 12.59 1.23 6.72
N PHE A 12 11.50 0.51 6.43
CA PHE A 12 10.77 -0.26 7.44
C PHE A 12 11.62 -1.37 8.04
N ALA A 13 12.34 -2.14 7.23
CA ALA A 13 13.23 -3.18 7.73
C ALA A 13 14.34 -2.63 8.63
N ASP A 14 14.89 -1.47 8.29
CA ASP A 14 15.90 -0.80 9.12
C ASP A 14 15.30 -0.24 10.41
N GLY A 15 14.08 0.29 10.36
CA GLY A 15 13.34 0.71 11.55
C GLY A 15 13.00 -0.44 12.50
N GLU A 16 12.56 -1.59 11.97
CA GLU A 16 12.32 -2.81 12.77
C GLU A 16 13.60 -3.29 13.46
N LYS A 17 14.74 -3.30 12.75
CA LYS A 17 16.05 -3.66 13.34
C LYS A 17 16.45 -2.71 14.47
N ALA A 18 16.30 -1.40 14.25
CA ALA A 18 16.64 -0.38 15.25
C ALA A 18 15.78 -0.53 16.51
N ALA A 19 14.46 -0.66 16.34
CA ALA A 19 13.54 -0.84 17.46
C ALA A 19 13.82 -2.13 18.25
N SER A 20 14.18 -3.22 17.56
CA SER A 20 14.62 -4.46 18.19
C SER A 20 15.92 -4.29 18.98
N ALA A 21 16.90 -3.53 18.46
CA ALA A 21 18.16 -3.25 19.16
C ALA A 21 17.94 -2.43 20.43
N ASP A 22 16.94 -1.55 20.43
CA ASP A 22 16.51 -0.76 21.60
C ASP A 22 15.62 -1.55 22.59
N GLY A 23 15.45 -2.86 22.38
CA GLY A 23 14.65 -3.74 23.23
C GLY A 23 13.13 -3.52 23.12
N ARG A 24 12.67 -2.87 22.04
CA ARG A 24 11.27 -2.57 21.76
C ARG A 24 10.86 -3.08 20.37
N PRO A 25 10.85 -4.41 20.14
CA PRO A 25 10.58 -4.94 18.81
C PRO A 25 9.20 -4.51 18.31
N ILE A 26 9.14 -4.07 17.05
CA ILE A 26 7.91 -3.75 16.34
C ILE A 26 7.85 -4.54 15.03
N THR A 27 6.65 -4.62 14.46
CA THR A 27 6.43 -5.16 13.12
C THR A 27 5.68 -4.12 12.30
N VAL A 28 6.23 -3.78 11.14
CA VAL A 28 5.73 -2.74 10.24
C VAL A 28 5.31 -3.38 8.93
N ARG A 29 4.12 -3.04 8.45
CA ARG A 29 3.58 -3.49 7.17
C ARG A 29 3.01 -2.30 6.40
N CYS A 30 3.00 -2.41 5.07
CA CYS A 30 2.65 -1.30 4.19
C CYS A 30 1.26 -1.50 3.57
N LEU A 31 0.42 -0.47 3.61
CA LEU A 31 -0.71 -0.33 2.69
C LEU A 31 -0.31 0.67 1.60
N VAL A 32 -0.51 0.32 0.33
CA VAL A 32 -0.34 1.27 -0.78
C VAL A 32 -1.67 1.95 -1.08
N THR A 33 -1.66 3.29 -1.09
CA THR A 33 -2.90 4.08 -1.12
C THR A 33 -3.00 4.88 -2.42
N ALA A 34 -4.14 4.78 -3.10
CA ALA A 34 -4.46 5.66 -4.23
C ALA A 34 -5.19 6.91 -3.76
N MET A 35 -4.92 8.05 -4.40
CA MET A 35 -5.66 9.28 -4.11
C MET A 35 -6.97 9.31 -4.89
N ARG A 36 -8.11 9.56 -4.22
CA ARG A 36 -9.46 9.58 -4.80
C ARG A 36 -9.65 10.60 -5.91
N HIS A 37 -8.89 11.70 -5.83
CA HIS A 37 -8.88 12.75 -6.84
C HIS A 37 -7.85 12.52 -7.96
N ALA A 38 -7.11 11.41 -7.92
CA ALA A 38 -6.19 10.99 -8.96
C ALA A 38 -6.68 9.69 -9.62
N ALA A 39 -6.71 9.63 -10.95
CA ALA A 39 -7.25 8.50 -11.70
C ALA A 39 -6.29 7.30 -11.81
N ARG A 40 -5.59 6.90 -10.74
CA ARG A 40 -4.53 5.86 -10.77
C ARG A 40 -4.76 4.67 -9.84
N SER A 41 -5.98 4.46 -9.32
CA SER A 41 -6.24 3.42 -8.32
C SER A 41 -5.93 2.00 -8.78
N ARG A 42 -6.21 1.67 -10.05
CA ARG A 42 -5.96 0.32 -10.55
C ARG A 42 -4.47 -0.04 -10.60
N GLU A 43 -3.62 0.92 -10.97
CA GLU A 43 -2.16 0.77 -10.98
C GLU A 43 -1.60 0.57 -9.56
N ILE A 44 -2.17 1.26 -8.56
CA ILE A 44 -1.77 1.11 -7.15
C ILE A 44 -2.24 -0.24 -6.58
N ALA A 45 -3.42 -0.73 -6.93
CA ALA A 45 -3.86 -2.08 -6.57
C ALA A 45 -2.94 -3.15 -7.19
N GLU A 46 -2.51 -2.95 -8.43
CA GLU A 46 -1.52 -3.79 -9.11
C GLU A 46 -0.18 -3.83 -8.37
N LEU A 47 0.25 -2.67 -7.87
CA LEU A 47 1.45 -2.53 -7.05
C LEU A 47 1.32 -3.30 -5.73
N ALA A 48 0.14 -3.29 -5.09
CA ALA A 48 -0.11 -4.06 -3.87
C ALA A 48 0.13 -5.56 -4.09
N ILE A 49 -0.40 -6.12 -5.19
CA ILE A 49 -0.20 -7.53 -5.53
C ILE A 49 1.26 -7.86 -5.83
N ARG A 50 1.95 -7.02 -6.63
CA ARG A 50 3.38 -7.22 -6.96
C ARG A 50 4.28 -7.27 -5.72
N PHE A 51 3.91 -6.57 -4.65
CA PHE A 51 4.70 -6.44 -3.42
C PHE A 51 4.14 -7.20 -2.22
N ARG A 52 3.10 -8.03 -2.42
CA ARG A 52 2.40 -8.73 -1.33
C ARG A 52 3.32 -9.60 -0.46
N ASP A 53 4.33 -10.20 -1.08
CA ASP A 53 5.28 -11.10 -0.42
C ASP A 53 6.57 -10.37 0.00
N LYS A 54 6.58 -9.03 -0.10
CA LYS A 54 7.74 -8.17 0.23
C LYS A 54 7.48 -7.21 1.40
N GLY A 55 6.27 -7.17 1.94
CA GLY A 55 5.91 -6.33 3.08
C GLY A 55 4.75 -5.36 2.85
N VAL A 56 4.22 -5.28 1.62
CA VAL A 56 2.90 -4.67 1.36
C VAL A 56 1.82 -5.68 1.69
N VAL A 57 0.80 -5.27 2.44
CA VAL A 57 -0.26 -6.15 2.95
C VAL A 57 -1.66 -5.72 2.53
N GLY A 58 -1.78 -4.69 1.69
CA GLY A 58 -3.08 -4.26 1.20
C GLY A 58 -3.04 -2.96 0.41
N PHE A 59 -4.25 -2.55 0.01
CA PHE A 59 -4.55 -1.38 -0.80
C PHE A 59 -5.58 -0.50 -0.10
N ASP A 60 -5.49 0.83 -0.28
CA ASP A 60 -6.42 1.80 0.28
C ASP A 60 -6.72 2.96 -0.69
N ILE A 61 -7.76 3.76 -0.40
CA ILE A 61 -8.06 5.02 -1.09
C ILE A 61 -8.16 6.21 -0.12
N ALA A 62 -7.44 7.30 -0.40
CA ALA A 62 -7.40 8.49 0.45
C ALA A 62 -7.54 9.80 -0.33
N GLY A 63 -7.49 10.94 0.35
CA GLY A 63 -7.61 12.27 -0.27
C GLY A 63 -9.04 12.79 -0.35
N ALA A 64 -9.22 13.89 -1.09
CA ALA A 64 -10.50 14.60 -1.18
C ALA A 64 -11.65 13.66 -1.58
N GLU A 65 -12.72 13.62 -0.76
CA GLU A 65 -13.88 12.76 -1.00
C GLU A 65 -15.01 13.50 -1.73
N ALA A 66 -15.18 14.80 -1.46
CA ALA A 66 -16.22 15.62 -2.08
C ALA A 66 -15.99 15.73 -3.60
N GLY A 67 -16.92 15.21 -4.40
CA GLY A 67 -16.79 15.13 -5.86
C GLY A 67 -15.96 13.94 -6.37
N TYR A 68 -15.46 13.09 -5.47
CA TYR A 68 -14.63 11.92 -5.78
C TYR A 68 -15.15 10.67 -5.03
N PRO A 69 -16.32 10.15 -5.45
CA PRO A 69 -16.93 9.01 -4.79
C PRO A 69 -16.06 7.75 -4.93
N PRO A 70 -16.08 6.85 -3.93
CA PRO A 70 -15.26 5.62 -3.95
C PRO A 70 -15.61 4.68 -5.11
N SER A 71 -16.83 4.80 -5.67
CA SER A 71 -17.26 4.02 -6.83
C SER A 71 -16.40 4.24 -8.08
N ARG A 72 -15.63 5.33 -8.17
CA ARG A 72 -14.64 5.53 -9.25
C ARG A 72 -13.46 4.57 -9.20
N HIS A 73 -13.31 3.82 -8.10
CA HIS A 73 -12.21 2.89 -7.87
C HIS A 73 -12.67 1.43 -7.80
N LEU A 74 -13.90 1.13 -8.23
CA LEU A 74 -14.45 -0.24 -8.20
C LEU A 74 -13.53 -1.26 -8.88
N ASP A 75 -12.99 -0.94 -10.06
CA ASP A 75 -12.04 -1.80 -10.77
C ASP A 75 -10.80 -2.15 -9.92
N ALA A 76 -10.29 -1.21 -9.13
CA ALA A 76 -9.17 -1.48 -8.22
C ALA A 76 -9.58 -2.44 -7.08
N PHE A 77 -10.77 -2.23 -6.49
CA PHE A 77 -11.28 -3.11 -5.43
C PHE A 77 -11.62 -4.52 -5.94
N GLU A 78 -12.23 -4.62 -7.12
CA GLU A 78 -12.53 -5.90 -7.76
C GLU A 78 -11.24 -6.66 -8.08
N TYR A 79 -10.23 -5.96 -8.59
CA TYR A 79 -8.91 -6.55 -8.81
C TYR A 79 -8.27 -7.09 -7.53
N MET A 80 -8.27 -6.32 -6.43
CA MET A 80 -7.76 -6.78 -5.14
C MET A 80 -8.50 -8.05 -4.67
N ARG A 81 -9.84 -8.03 -4.74
CA ARG A 81 -10.69 -9.15 -4.37
C ARG A 81 -10.41 -10.41 -5.18
N SER A 82 -10.22 -10.29 -6.50
CA SER A 82 -9.89 -11.42 -7.37
C SER A 82 -8.49 -12.01 -7.13
N ASN A 83 -7.60 -11.26 -6.47
CA ASN A 83 -6.23 -11.68 -6.16
C ASN A 83 -6.01 -12.07 -4.69
N ASN A 84 -7.09 -12.22 -3.90
CA ASN A 84 -7.07 -12.53 -2.47
C ASN A 84 -6.21 -11.55 -1.66
N ALA A 85 -6.37 -10.25 -1.93
CA ALA A 85 -5.66 -9.19 -1.24
C ALA A 85 -6.58 -8.01 -0.89
#